data_AF-A0A372YUD6-F1
#
_entry.id   AF-A0A372YUD6-F1
#
_cell.length_a   1.000
_cell.length_b   1.000
_cell.length_c   1.000
_cell.angle_alpha   90.00
_cell.angle_beta   90.00
_cell.angle_gamma   90.00
#
_symmetry.space_group_name_H-M   'P 1'
#
loop_
_entity.id
_entity.type
_entity.pdbx_description
1 polymer ?
#
loop_
_entity_poly.entity_id
_entity_poly.type
_entity_poly.pdbx_seq_one_letter_code
_entity_poly.pdbx_strand_id
1 'polypeptide(L)'
;MKNNISLLFLSFFLFISCDHKHKEYAKGVLFYSGFPHERELRGEVIELDTALLRYPFRIRIEGDKAIVMDLHGLDHYGHLFQYPGFQYLSSFGKRGDSPTEMLSMENFRLQNHGVWTLDANKSELTRLDFSSSGDSLLRDEAVTLDEDILRPLDFAIYNDSLFIIPDYSGENRLCRVSCNGKLIDKIGIIPTIDEKALKNARPALAQAW
;
A
#
# COMPACT_ATOMS: atom_id res chain seq x y z
N MET A 1 58.06 -11.75 -31.21
CA MET A 1 56.89 -12.61 -31.46
C MET A 1 56.54 -13.63 -30.36
N LYS A 2 57.32 -13.79 -29.27
CA LYS A 2 56.99 -14.74 -28.18
C LYS A 2 56.02 -14.23 -27.10
N ASN A 3 55.89 -12.91 -26.91
CA ASN A 3 55.04 -12.35 -25.85
C ASN A 3 53.54 -12.24 -26.17
N ASN A 4 53.14 -12.33 -27.45
CA ASN A 4 51.72 -12.23 -27.84
C ASN A 4 50.94 -13.54 -27.63
N ILE A 5 51.61 -14.69 -27.63
CA ILE A 5 50.98 -16.00 -27.41
C ILE A 5 50.57 -16.15 -25.93
N SER A 6 51.37 -15.61 -25.00
CA SER A 6 51.07 -15.64 -23.56
C SER A 6 49.83 -14.81 -23.19
N LEU A 7 49.66 -13.63 -23.81
CA LEU A 7 48.46 -12.80 -23.59
C LEU A 7 47.18 -13.46 -24.15
N LEU A 8 47.27 -14.17 -25.28
CA LEU A 8 46.15 -14.91 -25.85
C LEU A 8 45.70 -16.07 -24.95
N PHE A 9 46.64 -16.79 -24.33
CA PHE A 9 46.32 -17.82 -23.34
C PHE A 9 45.68 -17.23 -22.07
N LEU A 10 46.16 -16.08 -21.60
CA LEU A 10 45.57 -15.40 -20.43
C LEU A 10 44.14 -14.93 -20.69
N SER A 11 43.84 -14.50 -21.92
CA SER A 11 42.47 -14.11 -22.32
C SER A 11 41.51 -15.30 -22.37
N PHE A 12 41.98 -16.50 -22.72
CA PHE A 12 41.14 -17.71 -22.79
C PHE A 12 40.67 -18.19 -21.40
N PHE A 13 41.48 -17.98 -20.36
CA PHE A 13 41.10 -18.29 -18.97
C PHE A 13 40.05 -17.34 -18.38
N LEU A 14 39.95 -16.10 -18.89
CA LEU A 14 38.93 -15.14 -18.44
C LEU A 14 37.53 -15.50 -18.95
N PHE A 15 37.41 -16.23 -20.06
CA PHE A 15 36.11 -16.66 -20.62
C PHE A 15 35.54 -17.92 -19.97
N ILE A 16 36.32 -18.67 -19.18
CA ILE A 16 35.86 -19.90 -18.49
C ILE A 16 35.39 -19.59 -17.06
N SER A 17 35.55 -18.35 -16.57
CA SER A 17 35.19 -17.96 -15.20
C SER A 17 33.69 -17.73 -14.98
N CYS A 18 32.86 -17.76 -16.03
CA CYS A 18 31.41 -17.80 -15.87
C CYS A 18 30.91 -19.24 -15.69
N ASP A 19 31.44 -19.92 -14.69
CA ASP A 19 30.73 -21.07 -14.14
C ASP A 19 29.65 -20.50 -13.23
N HIS A 20 28.39 -20.57 -13.68
CA HIS A 20 27.25 -20.25 -12.84
C HIS A 20 27.27 -21.23 -11.67
N LYS A 21 27.89 -20.83 -10.56
CA LYS A 21 27.73 -21.53 -9.29
C LYS A 21 26.23 -21.51 -8.98
N HIS A 22 25.54 -22.57 -9.35
CA HIS A 22 24.22 -22.86 -8.86
C HIS A 22 24.37 -22.93 -7.34
N LYS A 23 23.90 -21.90 -6.63
CA LYS A 23 23.65 -22.01 -5.20
C LYS A 23 22.80 -23.27 -5.04
N GLU A 24 23.25 -24.24 -4.24
CA GLU A 24 22.40 -25.36 -3.87
C GLU A 24 21.26 -24.80 -3.02
N TYR A 25 20.09 -24.61 -3.63
CA TYR A 25 18.88 -24.25 -2.92
C TYR A 25 18.27 -25.52 -2.30
N ALA A 26 17.46 -25.32 -1.26
CA ALA A 26 16.77 -26.40 -0.59
C ALA A 26 15.99 -27.28 -1.59
N LYS A 27 15.95 -28.59 -1.32
CA LYS A 27 15.26 -29.59 -2.14
C LYS A 27 13.81 -29.15 -2.36
N GLY A 28 13.39 -28.97 -3.62
CA GLY A 28 12.02 -28.58 -3.99
C GLY A 28 11.83 -27.16 -4.52
N VAL A 29 12.90 -26.34 -4.61
CA VAL A 29 12.83 -25.04 -5.29
C VAL A 29 12.89 -25.26 -6.81
N LEU A 30 11.75 -25.05 -7.48
CA LEU A 30 11.68 -25.01 -8.95
C LEU A 30 12.25 -23.68 -9.44
N PHE A 31 13.30 -23.74 -10.25
CA PHE A 31 13.77 -22.57 -10.98
C PHE A 31 12.81 -22.28 -12.13
N TYR A 32 12.16 -21.13 -12.10
CA TYR A 32 11.49 -20.63 -13.30
C TYR A 32 12.57 -20.14 -14.27
N SER A 33 12.81 -20.89 -15.35
CA SER A 33 13.68 -20.45 -16.47
C SER A 33 13.01 -19.41 -17.36
N GLY A 34 11.74 -19.12 -17.12
CA GLY A 34 10.88 -18.17 -17.81
C GLY A 34 9.47 -18.24 -17.23
N PHE A 35 8.62 -17.30 -17.60
CA PHE A 35 7.22 -17.32 -17.19
C PHE A 35 6.39 -18.07 -18.24
N PRO A 36 5.38 -18.88 -17.85
CA PRO A 36 4.48 -19.55 -18.80
C PRO A 36 3.75 -18.56 -19.74
N HIS A 37 3.57 -17.33 -19.26
CA HIS A 37 2.98 -16.24 -20.00
C HIS A 37 3.78 -14.97 -19.76
N GLU A 38 4.18 -14.31 -20.84
CA GLU A 38 4.80 -12.99 -20.81
C GLU A 38 3.83 -12.00 -21.47
N ARG A 39 3.73 -10.81 -20.88
CA ARG A 39 2.96 -9.69 -21.45
C ARG A 39 3.86 -8.47 -21.47
N GLU A 40 3.94 -7.85 -22.63
CA GLU A 40 4.59 -6.55 -22.78
C GLU A 40 3.75 -5.49 -22.06
N LEU A 41 4.35 -4.79 -21.10
CA LEU A 41 3.76 -3.60 -20.49
C LEU A 41 4.13 -2.39 -21.33
N ARG A 42 3.12 -1.67 -21.80
CA ARG A 42 3.28 -0.40 -22.51
C ARG A 42 2.83 0.72 -21.59
N GLY A 43 3.56 1.82 -21.62
CA GLY A 43 3.25 3.01 -20.85
C GLY A 43 3.43 4.25 -21.71
N GLU A 44 2.72 5.30 -21.32
CA GLU A 44 2.91 6.65 -21.84
C GLU A 44 3.26 7.57 -20.67
N VAL A 45 4.04 8.62 -20.96
CA VAL A 45 4.34 9.66 -19.99
C VAL A 45 3.27 10.73 -20.12
N ILE A 46 2.61 11.05 -19.00
CA ILE A 46 1.69 12.18 -18.91
C ILE A 46 2.39 13.25 -18.09
N GLU A 47 2.69 14.38 -18.73
CA GLU A 47 3.31 15.53 -18.08
C GLU A 47 2.27 16.26 -17.21
N LEU A 48 2.58 16.45 -15.93
CA LEU A 48 1.70 17.10 -14.96
C LEU A 48 2.42 18.30 -14.33
N ASP A 49 1.84 19.49 -14.43
CA ASP A 49 2.33 20.74 -13.83
C ASP A 49 1.43 21.25 -12.69
N THR A 50 0.37 20.50 -12.36
CA THR A 50 -0.74 20.95 -11.50
C THR A 50 -0.68 20.43 -10.06
N ALA A 51 0.01 19.33 -9.78
CA ALA A 51 0.14 18.76 -8.43
C ALA A 51 1.59 18.37 -8.15
N LEU A 52 2.20 19.00 -7.14
CA LEU A 52 3.54 18.64 -6.67
C LEU A 52 3.42 17.51 -5.65
N LEU A 53 3.64 16.28 -6.10
CA LEU A 53 3.63 15.09 -5.25
C LEU A 53 5.01 14.89 -4.63
N ARG A 54 5.10 14.88 -3.30
CA ARG A 54 6.34 14.61 -2.57
C ARG A 54 6.62 13.12 -2.47
N TYR A 55 5.60 12.33 -2.12
CA TYR A 55 5.70 10.89 -1.97
C TYR A 55 4.41 10.22 -2.48
N PRO A 56 4.23 10.12 -3.81
CA PRO A 56 3.08 9.43 -4.40
C PRO A 56 3.11 7.95 -3.98
N PHE A 57 2.16 7.56 -3.14
CA PHE A 57 2.20 6.27 -2.46
C PHE A 57 1.17 5.27 -2.97
N ARG A 58 -0.05 5.74 -3.26
CA ARG A 58 -1.15 4.89 -3.73
C ARG A 58 -1.92 5.57 -4.85
N ILE A 59 -2.36 4.77 -5.81
CA ILE A 59 -3.29 5.19 -6.86
C ILE A 59 -4.47 4.22 -6.94
N ARG A 60 -5.65 4.78 -7.16
CA ARG A 60 -6.86 4.04 -7.53
C ARG A 60 -7.55 4.75 -8.68
N ILE A 61 -8.05 3.96 -9.62
CA ILE A 61 -8.82 4.43 -10.78
C ILE A 61 -10.17 3.75 -10.71
N GLU A 62 -11.25 4.53 -10.80
CA GLU A 62 -12.62 4.02 -10.90
C GLU A 62 -13.37 4.87 -11.93
N GLY A 63 -13.89 4.21 -12.97
CA GLY A 63 -14.52 4.88 -14.09
C GLY A 63 -13.57 5.88 -14.75
N ASP A 64 -13.96 7.14 -14.73
CA ASP A 64 -13.24 8.27 -15.33
C ASP A 64 -12.48 9.12 -14.31
N LYS A 65 -12.26 8.61 -13.09
CA LYS A 65 -11.53 9.30 -12.02
C LYS A 65 -10.29 8.53 -11.60
N ALA A 66 -9.24 9.27 -11.28
CA ALA A 66 -8.03 8.75 -10.65
C ALA A 66 -7.78 9.51 -9.34
N ILE A 67 -7.54 8.78 -8.26
CA ILE A 67 -7.12 9.33 -6.97
C ILE A 67 -5.69 8.91 -6.73
N VAL A 68 -4.82 9.90 -6.51
CA VAL A 68 -3.43 9.69 -6.08
C VAL A 68 -3.30 10.18 -4.65
N MET A 69 -2.83 9.31 -3.78
CA MET A 69 -2.46 9.63 -2.42
C MET A 69 -0.98 9.98 -2.33
N ASP A 70 -0.68 11.14 -1.77
CA ASP A 70 0.66 11.59 -1.40
C ASP A 70 0.84 11.43 0.12
N LEU A 71 1.61 10.41 0.52
CA LEU A 71 1.81 10.07 1.94
C LEU A 71 2.46 11.23 2.72
N HIS A 72 3.22 12.08 2.03
CA HIS A 72 3.95 13.19 2.64
C HIS A 72 3.65 14.53 1.98
N GLY A 73 2.46 14.66 1.39
CA GLY A 73 2.00 15.89 0.75
C GLY A 73 2.11 17.09 1.70
N LEU A 74 2.43 18.26 1.15
CA LEU A 74 2.68 19.46 1.94
C LEU A 74 1.40 19.96 2.61
N ASP A 75 0.33 20.09 1.83
CA ASP A 75 -0.94 20.67 2.27
C ASP A 75 -2.07 19.64 2.33
N HIS A 76 -2.04 18.61 1.47
CA HIS A 76 -3.10 17.61 1.31
C HIS A 76 -2.50 16.22 1.12
N TYR A 77 -3.21 15.19 1.56
CA TYR A 77 -2.80 13.78 1.38
C TYR A 77 -3.36 13.14 0.11
N GLY A 78 -4.43 13.69 -0.48
CA GLY A 78 -5.12 13.09 -1.62
C GLY A 78 -5.38 14.10 -2.73
N HIS A 79 -5.22 13.64 -3.98
CA HIS A 79 -5.41 14.44 -5.18
C HIS A 79 -6.31 13.67 -6.16
N LEU A 80 -7.36 14.33 -6.64
CA LEU A 80 -8.33 13.81 -7.59
C LEU A 80 -8.01 14.35 -8.99
N PHE A 81 -8.04 13.45 -9.96
CA PHE A 81 -7.79 13.74 -11.37
C PHE A 81 -8.88 13.13 -12.25
N GLN A 82 -9.12 13.76 -13.39
CA GLN A 82 -9.88 13.18 -14.49
C GLN A 82 -8.99 12.16 -15.23
N TYR A 83 -9.46 10.92 -15.32
CA TYR A 83 -8.81 9.82 -16.05
C TYR A 83 -9.43 9.69 -17.46
N PRO A 84 -8.66 9.30 -18.51
CA PRO A 84 -7.26 8.90 -18.51
C PRO A 84 -6.24 10.02 -18.62
N GLY A 85 -6.66 11.27 -18.88
CA GLY A 85 -5.74 12.38 -19.14
C GLY A 85 -5.00 12.94 -17.91
N PHE A 86 -5.30 12.45 -16.71
CA PHE A 86 -4.82 12.97 -15.43
C PHE A 86 -4.94 14.49 -15.28
N GLN A 87 -6.04 15.07 -15.79
CA GLN A 87 -6.30 16.50 -15.59
C GLN A 87 -6.67 16.71 -14.12
N TYR A 88 -5.97 17.60 -13.42
CA TYR A 88 -6.21 17.84 -12.00
C TYR A 88 -7.61 18.44 -11.76
N LEU A 89 -8.31 17.92 -10.75
CA LEU A 89 -9.64 18.37 -10.35
C LEU A 89 -9.59 19.05 -8.98
N SER A 90 -9.20 18.32 -7.93
CA SER A 90 -9.17 18.85 -6.57
C SER A 90 -8.20 18.10 -5.67
N SER A 91 -7.99 18.63 -4.45
CA SER A 91 -7.28 17.94 -3.38
C SER A 91 -8.19 17.75 -2.17
N PHE A 92 -7.89 16.75 -1.34
CA PHE A 92 -8.63 16.42 -0.12
C PHE A 92 -7.69 15.87 0.95
N GLY A 93 -8.21 15.69 2.17
CA GLY A 93 -7.39 15.29 3.31
C GLY A 93 -6.37 16.38 3.66
N LYS A 94 -6.87 17.60 3.90
CA LYS A 94 -6.03 18.74 4.27
C LYS A 94 -5.26 18.42 5.55
N ARG A 95 -3.98 18.76 5.58
CA ARG A 95 -3.13 18.58 6.75
C ARG A 95 -3.47 19.57 7.84
N GLY A 96 -3.61 19.05 9.06
CA GLY A 96 -3.86 19.86 10.25
C GLY A 96 -4.59 19.09 11.32
N ASP A 97 -4.83 19.75 12.44
CA ASP A 97 -5.41 19.13 13.64
C ASP A 97 -6.86 19.58 13.90
N SER A 98 -7.45 20.38 13.02
CA SER A 98 -8.86 20.72 13.16
C SER A 98 -9.75 19.49 12.93
N PRO A 99 -11.02 19.51 13.36
CA PRO A 99 -11.91 18.35 13.27
C PRO A 99 -12.10 17.77 11.86
N THR A 100 -11.89 18.58 10.82
CA THR A 100 -12.05 18.19 9.40
C THR A 100 -10.74 17.94 8.65
N GLU A 101 -9.61 18.26 9.30
CA GLU A 101 -8.27 18.01 8.75
C GLU A 101 -7.75 16.64 9.19
N MET A 102 -6.66 16.20 8.59
CA MET A 102 -6.03 14.90 8.85
C MET A 102 -4.60 15.09 9.39
N LEU A 103 -4.22 14.21 10.32
CA LEU A 103 -2.88 14.12 10.90
C LEU A 103 -2.01 13.08 10.17
N SER A 104 -2.60 11.97 9.71
CA SER A 104 -1.87 10.93 8.98
C SER A 104 -2.80 10.04 8.16
N MET A 105 -3.06 10.41 6.90
CA MET A 105 -3.77 9.51 5.99
C MET A 105 -2.86 8.32 5.65
N GLU A 106 -3.21 7.11 6.05
CA GLU A 106 -2.41 5.89 5.77
C GLU A 106 -2.91 5.15 4.54
N ASN A 107 -4.21 5.21 4.28
CA ASN A 107 -4.84 4.45 3.23
C ASN A 107 -6.19 5.01 2.83
N PHE A 108 -6.68 4.53 1.68
CA PHE A 108 -8.05 4.80 1.24
C PHE A 108 -8.66 3.62 0.47
N ARG A 109 -9.99 3.58 0.41
CA ARG A 109 -10.80 2.57 -0.30
C ARG A 109 -11.91 3.25 -1.08
N LEU A 110 -12.23 2.69 -2.23
CA LEU A 110 -13.43 3.07 -3.00
C LEU A 110 -14.53 2.06 -2.70
N GLN A 111 -15.73 2.54 -2.39
CA GLN A 111 -16.92 1.72 -2.20
C GLN A 111 -18.16 2.54 -2.48
N ASN A 112 -19.10 2.00 -3.28
CA ASN A 112 -20.40 2.62 -3.56
C ASN A 112 -20.28 4.08 -4.05
N HIS A 113 -19.29 4.37 -4.89
CA HIS A 113 -18.95 5.72 -5.37
C HIS A 113 -18.51 6.71 -4.27
N GLY A 114 -18.19 6.24 -3.06
CA GLY A 114 -17.56 7.01 -2.00
C GLY A 114 -16.09 6.62 -1.81
N VAL A 115 -15.33 7.52 -1.20
CA VAL A 115 -13.93 7.34 -0.82
C VAL A 115 -13.84 7.27 0.71
N TRP A 116 -13.45 6.13 1.23
CA TRP A 116 -13.09 6.00 2.64
C TRP A 116 -11.61 6.26 2.83
N THR A 117 -11.23 7.08 3.81
CA THR A 117 -9.84 7.36 4.18
C THR A 117 -9.61 6.95 5.64
N LEU A 118 -8.37 6.54 5.95
CA LEU A 118 -7.95 6.16 7.30
C LEU A 118 -6.93 7.16 7.82
N ASP A 119 -7.25 7.84 8.93
CA ASP A 119 -6.31 8.61 9.73
C ASP A 119 -5.83 7.79 10.93
N ALA A 120 -4.61 7.27 10.87
CA ALA A 120 -4.07 6.44 11.95
C ALA A 120 -3.77 7.22 13.23
N ASN A 121 -3.44 8.51 13.12
CA ASN A 121 -3.09 9.31 14.28
C ASN A 121 -4.33 9.86 14.98
N LYS A 122 -5.46 9.97 14.28
CA LYS A 122 -6.78 10.24 14.88
C LYS A 122 -7.58 8.98 15.22
N SER A 123 -7.10 7.79 14.84
CA SER A 123 -7.86 6.55 14.89
C SER A 123 -9.26 6.73 14.28
N GLU A 124 -9.33 7.26 13.05
CA GLU A 124 -10.59 7.66 12.44
C GLU A 124 -10.67 7.19 10.97
N LEU A 125 -11.82 6.64 10.59
CA LEU A 125 -12.20 6.44 9.20
C LEU A 125 -13.11 7.58 8.77
N THR A 126 -12.80 8.29 7.69
CA THR A 126 -13.66 9.34 7.13
C THR A 126 -14.15 8.92 5.76
N ARG A 127 -15.46 9.06 5.52
CA ARG A 127 -16.05 8.90 4.20
C ARG A 127 -16.16 10.25 3.50
N LEU A 128 -15.77 10.27 2.24
CA LEU A 128 -15.92 11.38 1.34
C LEU A 128 -16.76 10.95 0.14
N ASP A 129 -17.76 11.74 -0.22
CA ASP A 129 -18.58 11.52 -1.40
C ASP A 129 -18.26 12.56 -2.48
N PHE A 130 -18.47 12.22 -3.74
CA PHE A 130 -18.25 13.17 -4.83
C PHE A 130 -19.28 14.29 -4.80
N SER A 131 -18.83 15.50 -5.14
CA SER A 131 -19.73 16.63 -5.42
C SER A 131 -20.68 16.28 -6.57
N SER A 132 -21.77 17.03 -6.71
CA SER A 132 -22.71 16.84 -7.82
C SER A 132 -22.07 17.06 -9.20
N SER A 133 -21.02 17.88 -9.30
CA SER A 133 -20.19 18.05 -10.50
C SER A 133 -19.15 16.94 -10.68
N GLY A 134 -18.86 16.15 -9.65
CA GLY A 134 -17.85 15.09 -9.67
C GLY A 134 -16.40 15.60 -9.69
N ASP A 135 -16.19 16.89 -9.47
CA ASP A 135 -14.88 17.55 -9.51
C ASP A 135 -14.18 17.64 -8.15
N SER A 136 -14.89 17.27 -7.08
CA SER A 136 -14.39 17.39 -5.71
C SER A 136 -14.98 16.31 -4.81
N LEU A 137 -14.31 16.09 -3.68
CA LEU A 137 -14.71 15.16 -2.64
C LEU A 137 -15.10 15.94 -1.38
N LEU A 138 -16.31 15.70 -0.89
CA LEU A 138 -16.90 16.36 0.26
C LEU A 138 -17.03 15.36 1.40
N ARG A 139 -16.73 15.81 2.62
CA ARG A 139 -16.87 14.96 3.80
C ARG A 139 -18.34 14.63 4.06
N ASP A 140 -18.64 13.34 4.15
CA ASP A 140 -19.99 12.82 4.44
C ASP A 140 -20.09 12.40 5.91
N GLU A 141 -19.26 11.45 6.33
CA GLU A 141 -19.26 10.91 7.69
C GLU A 141 -17.85 10.63 8.22
N ALA A 142 -17.75 10.49 9.54
CA ALA A 142 -16.54 10.16 10.26
C ALA A 142 -16.83 9.15 11.35
N VAL A 143 -15.97 8.14 11.45
CA VAL A 143 -16.10 6.99 12.34
C VAL A 143 -14.83 6.89 13.18
N THR A 144 -14.93 7.26 14.45
CA THR A 144 -13.84 7.06 15.42
C THR A 144 -13.73 5.58 15.77
N LEU A 145 -12.53 5.04 15.65
CA LEU A 145 -12.20 3.66 15.96
C LEU A 145 -11.95 3.52 17.47
N ASP A 146 -12.37 2.40 18.04
CA ASP A 146 -12.12 2.08 19.45
C ASP A 146 -10.63 2.09 19.80
N GLU A 147 -10.33 2.54 21.02
CA GLU A 147 -8.96 2.66 21.54
C GLU A 147 -8.22 1.30 21.60
N ASP A 148 -8.97 0.19 21.68
CA ASP A 148 -8.42 -1.17 21.65
C ASP A 148 -7.86 -1.57 20.27
N ILE A 149 -8.14 -0.78 19.22
CA ILE A 149 -7.57 -0.95 17.88
C ILE A 149 -6.23 -0.21 17.85
N LEU A 150 -5.15 -0.97 18.04
CA LEU A 150 -3.80 -0.42 18.06
C LEU A 150 -3.40 0.14 16.68
N ARG A 151 -3.26 1.47 16.59
CA ARG A 151 -2.73 2.26 15.46
C ARG A 151 -2.98 1.60 14.09
N PRO A 152 -4.20 1.71 13.54
CA PRO A 152 -4.56 1.07 12.28
C PRO A 152 -3.81 1.72 11.11
N LEU A 153 -3.06 0.92 10.33
CA LEU A 153 -2.37 1.38 9.12
C LEU A 153 -3.04 0.94 7.81
N ASP A 154 -4.00 0.01 7.90
CA ASP A 154 -4.77 -0.45 6.76
C ASP A 154 -6.19 -0.84 7.19
N PHE A 155 -7.09 -0.91 6.23
CA PHE A 155 -8.45 -1.41 6.42
C PHE A 155 -9.01 -1.99 5.12
N ALA A 156 -10.05 -2.80 5.25
CA ALA A 156 -10.90 -3.24 4.16
C ALA A 156 -12.35 -3.06 4.58
N ILE A 157 -13.20 -2.74 3.60
CA ILE A 157 -14.63 -2.68 3.80
C ILE A 157 -15.18 -4.03 3.37
N TYR A 158 -15.70 -4.80 4.32
CA TYR A 158 -16.18 -6.16 4.04
C TYR A 158 -17.63 -6.15 3.58
N ASN A 159 -18.47 -5.35 4.23
CA ASN A 159 -19.85 -5.05 3.85
C ASN A 159 -20.30 -3.75 4.54
N ASP A 160 -21.57 -3.39 4.38
CA ASP A 160 -22.16 -2.15 4.89
C ASP A 160 -22.15 -2.00 6.43
N SER A 161 -21.83 -3.07 7.15
CA SER A 161 -21.82 -3.11 8.62
C SER A 161 -20.44 -3.37 9.23
N LEU A 162 -19.43 -3.68 8.42
CA LEU A 162 -18.18 -4.26 8.90
C LEU A 162 -16.95 -3.78 8.14
N PHE A 163 -16.01 -3.22 8.90
CA PHE A 163 -14.63 -3.04 8.52
C PHE A 163 -13.76 -4.19 9.04
N ILE A 164 -12.72 -4.52 8.29
CA ILE A 164 -11.65 -5.42 8.68
C ILE A 164 -10.36 -4.62 8.74
N ILE A 165 -9.70 -4.62 9.88
CA ILE A 165 -8.47 -3.86 10.13
C ILE A 165 -7.39 -4.84 10.60
N PRO A 166 -6.15 -4.81 10.10
CA PRO A 166 -5.09 -5.65 10.65
C PRO A 166 -4.83 -5.36 12.13
N ASP A 167 -4.68 -6.41 12.93
CA ASP A 167 -4.40 -6.29 14.36
C ASP A 167 -2.89 -6.15 14.60
N TYR A 168 -2.42 -4.91 14.71
CA TYR A 168 -1.01 -4.62 14.95
C TYR A 168 -0.53 -4.91 16.37
N SER A 169 -1.42 -5.28 17.31
CA SER A 169 -1.00 -5.74 18.64
C SER A 169 -0.35 -7.13 18.60
N GLY A 170 -0.68 -7.90 17.56
CA GLY A 170 -0.24 -9.28 17.37
C GLY A 170 -0.84 -10.29 18.33
N GLU A 171 -1.97 -9.96 18.96
CA GLU A 171 -2.82 -10.95 19.61
C GLU A 171 -3.41 -11.88 18.54
N ASN A 172 -3.97 -11.29 17.50
CA ASN A 172 -4.53 -11.97 16.34
C ASN A 172 -4.05 -11.29 15.04
N ARG A 173 -4.57 -11.73 13.88
CA ARG A 173 -4.25 -11.14 12.58
C ARG A 173 -5.12 -9.95 12.23
N LEU A 174 -6.40 -10.00 12.58
CA LEU A 174 -7.41 -9.05 12.11
C LEU A 174 -8.37 -8.66 13.23
N CYS A 175 -8.75 -7.40 13.28
CA CYS A 175 -9.88 -6.86 14.01
C CYS A 175 -11.11 -6.84 13.10
N ARG A 176 -12.24 -7.37 13.58
CA ARG A 176 -13.56 -7.12 13.00
C ARG A 176 -14.16 -5.92 13.71
N VAL A 177 -14.49 -4.89 12.95
CA VAL A 177 -14.90 -3.59 13.48
C VAL A 177 -16.23 -3.21 12.86
N SER A 178 -17.22 -2.86 13.68
CA SER A 178 -18.52 -2.41 13.19
C SER A 178 -18.40 -1.11 12.39
N CYS A 179 -19.43 -0.79 11.58
CA CYS A 179 -19.50 0.49 10.86
C CYS A 179 -19.48 1.73 11.77
N ASN A 180 -19.81 1.58 13.06
CA ASN A 180 -19.71 2.65 14.07
C ASN A 180 -18.33 2.71 14.75
N GLY A 181 -17.33 1.98 14.24
CA GLY A 181 -15.96 2.00 14.75
C GLY A 181 -15.71 1.13 15.97
N LYS A 182 -16.72 0.40 16.46
CA LYS A 182 -16.61 -0.50 17.61
C LYS A 182 -15.92 -1.81 17.29
N LEU A 183 -14.93 -2.19 18.08
CA LEU A 183 -14.28 -3.50 17.97
C LEU A 183 -15.30 -4.59 18.37
N ILE A 184 -15.56 -5.53 17.47
CA ILE A 184 -16.46 -6.66 17.72
C ILE A 184 -15.66 -7.79 18.35
N ASP A 185 -14.58 -8.19 17.68
CA ASP A 185 -13.62 -9.19 18.15
C ASP A 185 -12.36 -9.17 17.27
N LYS A 186 -11.36 -9.93 17.69
CA LYS A 186 -10.13 -10.16 16.94
C LYS A 186 -10.10 -11.59 16.45
N ILE A 187 -9.66 -11.83 15.22
CA ILE A 187 -9.71 -13.14 14.54
C ILE A 187 -8.40 -13.47 13.81
N GLY A 188 -8.19 -14.76 13.59
CA GLY A 188 -7.02 -15.28 12.88
C GLY A 188 -5.82 -15.44 13.81
N ILE A 189 -5.41 -16.68 14.03
CA ILE A 189 -4.18 -17.00 14.75
C ILE A 189 -2.99 -16.65 13.85
N ILE A 190 -1.96 -16.02 14.41
CA ILE A 190 -0.70 -15.77 13.70
C ILE A 190 0.08 -17.09 13.62
N PRO A 191 0.29 -17.67 12.42
CA PRO A 191 1.02 -18.92 12.30
C PRO A 191 2.52 -18.65 12.53
N THR A 192 3.09 -19.32 13.54
CA THR A 192 4.54 -19.29 13.81
C THR A 192 4.98 -20.56 14.52
N ILE A 193 6.17 -21.05 14.19
CA ILE A 193 6.86 -22.11 14.93
C ILE A 193 7.78 -21.54 16.04
N ASP A 194 8.00 -20.22 16.03
CA ASP A 194 8.80 -19.52 17.03
C ASP A 194 7.90 -19.04 18.18
N GLU A 195 7.73 -19.93 19.18
CA GLU A 195 6.96 -19.63 20.40
C GLU A 195 7.55 -18.45 21.19
N LYS A 196 8.86 -18.24 21.11
CA LYS A 196 9.53 -17.13 21.80
C LYS A 196 9.17 -15.80 21.16
N ALA A 197 9.11 -15.73 19.83
CA ALA A 197 8.62 -14.57 19.12
C ALA A 197 7.13 -14.32 19.42
N LEU A 198 6.31 -15.39 19.48
CA LEU A 198 4.89 -15.27 19.86
C LEU A 198 4.71 -14.74 21.29
N LYS A 199 5.68 -14.94 22.19
CA LYS A 199 5.61 -14.40 23.56
C LYS A 199 6.18 -12.99 23.69
N ASN A 200 7.25 -12.69 22.96
CA ASN A 200 8.07 -11.49 23.22
C ASN A 200 8.06 -10.45 22.09
N ALA A 201 7.54 -10.79 20.92
CA ALA A 201 7.63 -9.96 19.71
C ALA A 201 6.35 -10.04 18.84
N ARG A 202 5.17 -10.16 19.48
CA ARG A 202 3.87 -10.26 18.80
C ARG A 202 3.62 -9.17 17.75
N PRO A 203 3.83 -7.87 18.03
CA PRO A 203 3.60 -6.83 17.03
C PRO A 203 4.48 -6.99 15.78
N ALA A 204 5.73 -7.42 15.95
CA ALA A 204 6.64 -7.65 14.83
C ALA A 204 6.20 -8.85 13.99
N LEU A 205 5.72 -9.93 14.64
CA LEU A 205 5.14 -11.07 13.94
C LEU A 205 3.87 -10.69 13.17
N ALA A 206 3.01 -9.86 13.75
CA ALA A 206 1.79 -9.42 13.09
C ALA A 206 2.07 -8.65 11.79
N GLN A 207 3.11 -7.81 11.79
CA GLN A 207 3.51 -7.03 10.61
C GLN A 207 4.17 -7.87 9.50
N ALA A 208 4.63 -9.08 9.81
CA ALA A 208 5.17 -9.98 8.80
C ALA A 208 4.07 -10.70 7.98
N TRP A 209 2.81 -10.59 8.40
CA TRP A 209 1.65 -11.34 7.89
C TRP A 209 0.51 -10.45 7.41
#